data_AF-A0A2V9KSJ3-F1
#
_entry.id   AF-A0A2V9KSJ3-F1
#
_cell.length_a   1.000
_cell.length_b   1.000
_cell.length_c   1.000
_cell.angle_alpha   90.00
_cell.angle_beta   90.00
_cell.angle_gamma   90.00
#
_symmetry.space_group_name_H-M   'P 1'
#
loop_
_entity.id
_entity.type
_entity.pdbx_description
1 polymer ?
#
loop_
_entity_poly.entity_id
_entity_poly.type
_entity_poly.pdbx_seq_one_letter_code
_entity_poly.pdbx_strand_id
1 'polypeptide(L)'
;MKCEALLLSLYRAKNNDLKPSSVLRPNRPRSAIFFASLAAALLFVATTAVARAAAEGSFERTLKVTGPLELDVSTGSGHIDVRTGDSSTVRIRGTIRASSGGWRSSDDDAERKVRYLESNPPIEQSGNYVKIGHAEDRELMRNVSISYDLVVPAETRLRSHTGSGSQSIAGLRGPVKAGTGSGNLRIEDIGDELEAHTGSGNIEIRSVKGRLHAQTGSGPIRATDIAGGFVASTGSGDVRLEQSGPGDGKVDTGSGTVEIHGLRGGLRVQAGSGGIHVEGDPTGDWSLHTGSGGLNVRVPSQAAFDVDAHTSSGRISTSHNITLQGTFGRGELRGKVGQGGVRLELRTGSGNIQIE
;
A
#
# COMPACT_ATOMS: atom_id res chain seq x y z
N MET A 1 -0.49 48.60 6.59
CA MET A 1 -0.10 49.86 5.91
C MET A 1 1.00 50.52 6.72
N LYS A 2 2.10 50.91 6.05
CA LYS A 2 3.27 51.71 6.49
C LYS A 2 4.23 50.99 7.46
N CYS A 3 5.46 50.58 7.12
CA CYS A 3 6.63 51.18 6.45
C CYS A 3 7.32 52.34 7.19
N GLU A 4 8.63 52.11 7.46
CA GLU A 4 9.77 53.05 7.69
C GLU A 4 9.75 53.89 8.99
N ALA A 5 10.85 54.23 9.68
CA ALA A 5 12.26 54.52 9.36
C ALA A 5 13.11 54.43 10.69
N LEU A 6 14.36 53.92 10.76
CA LEU A 6 15.69 54.48 10.37
C LEU A 6 16.38 55.32 11.48
N LEU A 7 17.59 54.92 11.93
CA LEU A 7 18.67 55.70 12.59
C LEU A 7 19.98 54.86 12.49
N LEU A 8 20.96 55.14 11.60
CA LEU A 8 22.12 56.07 11.71
C LEU A 8 22.94 55.86 13.01
N SER A 9 24.27 55.73 13.06
CA SER A 9 25.37 56.31 12.26
C SER A 9 26.72 55.59 12.54
N LEU A 10 27.63 55.69 11.56
CA LEU A 10 29.04 55.26 11.47
C LEU A 10 30.03 56.05 12.34
N TYR A 11 31.18 55.44 12.68
CA TYR A 11 32.56 56.01 12.72
C TYR A 11 33.52 54.95 13.33
N ARG A 12 34.77 54.67 12.92
CA ARG A 12 35.83 55.47 12.29
C ARG A 12 36.97 54.53 11.85
N ALA A 13 37.50 54.71 10.65
CA ALA A 13 38.82 54.22 10.24
C ALA A 13 39.74 55.43 9.99
N LYS A 14 41.04 55.31 10.27
CA LYS A 14 42.04 56.20 9.66
C LYS A 14 43.44 55.57 9.63
N ASN A 15 43.92 55.42 8.40
CA ASN A 15 45.30 55.17 7.98
C ASN A 15 46.21 56.37 8.24
N ASN A 16 47.51 56.11 8.38
CA ASN A 16 48.69 56.84 7.86
C ASN A 16 49.94 56.29 8.56
N ASP A 17 51.17 56.28 8.03
CA ASP A 17 51.76 56.37 6.69
C ASP A 17 53.28 56.18 6.89
N LEU A 18 53.98 55.78 5.83
CA LEU A 18 55.41 56.05 5.51
C LEU A 18 56.59 55.34 6.24
N LYS A 19 57.33 54.59 5.39
CA LYS A 19 58.76 54.16 5.35
C LYS A 19 59.80 55.19 5.87
N PRO A 20 61.10 54.85 6.17
CA PRO A 20 62.00 54.12 5.25
C PRO A 20 63.20 53.28 5.82
N SER A 21 63.90 52.57 4.91
CA SER A 21 65.36 52.22 4.78
C SER A 21 66.30 52.21 6.02
N SER A 22 67.35 51.37 6.21
CA SER A 22 68.06 50.36 5.40
C SER A 22 69.34 49.87 6.14
N VAL A 23 69.84 48.67 5.79
CA VAL A 23 71.23 48.13 5.87
C VAL A 23 71.95 47.96 7.22
N LEU A 24 72.28 46.71 7.60
CA LEU A 24 73.65 46.12 7.63
C LEU A 24 73.69 44.79 8.41
N ARG A 25 74.31 43.78 7.79
CA ARG A 25 74.66 42.44 8.33
C ARG A 25 75.85 42.56 9.32
N PRO A 26 76.45 41.44 9.80
CA PRO A 26 75.95 40.35 10.65
C PRO A 26 76.90 40.13 11.86
N ASN A 27 76.49 39.37 12.89
CA ASN A 27 77.45 38.54 13.63
C ASN A 27 76.78 37.43 14.45
N ARG A 28 77.22 36.18 14.21
CA ARG A 28 77.10 35.03 15.12
C ARG A 28 78.14 35.21 16.25
N PRO A 29 78.05 34.60 17.47
CA PRO A 29 77.83 33.15 17.59
C PRO A 29 77.19 32.60 18.90
N ARG A 30 76.87 31.29 18.81
CA ARG A 30 77.01 30.23 19.84
C ARG A 30 76.12 30.24 21.11
N SER A 31 75.45 29.08 21.28
CA SER A 31 75.15 28.33 22.53
C SER A 31 74.31 29.05 23.60
N ALA A 32 73.40 28.43 24.35
CA ALA A 32 72.76 27.12 24.44
C ALA A 32 71.63 27.30 25.50
N ILE A 33 70.85 26.24 25.77
CA ILE A 33 70.17 25.98 27.07
C ILE A 33 68.78 26.62 27.31
N PHE A 34 67.78 25.74 27.15
CA PHE A 34 66.67 25.40 28.06
C PHE A 34 65.28 26.11 28.10
N PHE A 35 64.30 25.19 28.21
CA PHE A 35 62.93 25.23 28.76
C PHE A 35 61.71 25.73 27.94
N ALA A 36 60.93 24.71 27.52
CA ALA A 36 59.47 24.54 27.66
C ALA A 36 58.49 25.47 26.90
N SER A 37 57.63 24.85 26.07
CA SER A 37 56.16 24.84 26.31
C SER A 37 55.35 24.10 25.23
N LEU A 38 54.47 23.23 25.72
CA LEU A 38 53.11 22.90 25.24
C LEU A 38 52.91 22.09 23.94
N ALA A 39 52.79 20.77 24.10
CA ALA A 39 52.13 19.88 23.15
C ALA A 39 50.60 19.99 23.28
N ALA A 40 49.91 20.32 22.20
CA ALA A 40 48.45 20.27 22.11
C ALA A 40 48.01 18.90 21.54
N ALA A 41 47.34 18.12 22.38
CA ALA A 41 46.70 16.86 22.00
C ALA A 41 45.38 17.13 21.28
N LEU A 42 45.29 16.73 20.01
CA LEU A 42 44.05 16.68 19.23
C LEU A 42 43.22 15.46 19.64
N LEU A 43 42.12 15.70 20.33
CA LEU A 43 41.11 14.70 20.69
C LEU A 43 40.29 14.33 19.43
N PHE A 44 40.59 13.20 18.80
CA PHE A 44 39.73 12.58 17.80
C PHE A 44 38.57 11.88 18.53
N VAL A 45 37.42 12.56 18.71
CA VAL A 45 36.20 11.90 19.16
C VAL A 45 35.60 11.19 17.95
N ALA A 46 35.97 9.94 17.75
CA ALA A 46 35.26 9.03 16.86
C ALA A 46 33.90 8.72 17.50
N THR A 47 32.83 9.34 17.00
CA THR A 47 31.47 8.88 17.30
C THR A 47 31.26 7.55 16.60
N THR A 48 31.62 6.46 17.26
CA THR A 48 31.13 5.14 16.88
C THR A 48 29.63 5.13 17.16
N ALA A 49 28.82 5.25 16.11
CA ALA A 49 27.45 4.80 16.18
C ALA A 49 27.50 3.31 16.55
N VAL A 50 27.21 2.99 17.80
CA VAL A 50 27.05 1.61 18.25
C VAL A 50 25.80 1.10 17.54
N ALA A 51 25.99 0.45 16.39
CA ALA A 51 24.95 -0.37 15.80
C ALA A 51 24.61 -1.45 16.83
N ARG A 52 23.46 -1.33 17.48
CA ARG A 52 22.92 -2.39 18.33
C ARG A 52 22.76 -3.63 17.44
N ALA A 53 23.48 -4.69 17.74
CA ALA A 53 23.37 -5.94 16.99
C ALA A 53 21.98 -6.54 17.25
N ALA A 54 21.14 -6.60 16.22
CA ALA A 54 19.92 -7.40 16.28
C ALA A 54 20.33 -8.88 16.20
N ALA A 55 19.76 -9.73 17.06
CA ALA A 55 19.96 -11.17 16.96
C ALA A 55 19.11 -11.70 15.80
N GLU A 56 19.72 -12.50 14.93
CA GLU A 56 19.05 -13.16 13.81
C GLU A 56 19.11 -14.67 13.95
N GLY A 57 18.08 -15.36 13.48
CA GLY A 57 18.03 -16.82 13.44
C GLY A 57 16.99 -17.32 12.45
N SER A 58 16.88 -18.64 12.29
CA SER A 58 15.91 -19.22 11.36
C SER A 58 15.55 -20.66 11.70
N PHE A 59 14.39 -21.09 11.22
CA PHE A 59 13.99 -22.49 11.26
C PHE A 59 13.34 -22.90 9.95
N GLU A 60 13.41 -24.20 9.67
CA GLU A 60 12.66 -24.84 8.59
C GLU A 60 11.89 -26.04 9.14
N ARG A 61 10.64 -26.20 8.71
CA ARG A 61 9.79 -27.34 9.02
C ARG A 61 9.07 -27.77 7.74
N THR A 62 8.99 -29.08 7.55
CA THR A 62 8.19 -29.68 6.48
C THR A 62 7.13 -30.55 7.11
N LEU A 63 5.86 -30.25 6.83
CA LEU A 63 4.70 -30.98 7.31
C LEU A 63 4.11 -31.79 6.16
N LYS A 64 3.53 -32.96 6.47
CA LYS A 64 2.78 -33.76 5.51
C LYS A 64 1.30 -33.45 5.65
N VAL A 65 0.62 -33.34 4.52
CA VAL A 65 -0.84 -33.16 4.43
C VAL A 65 -1.41 -34.21 3.47
N THR A 66 -2.59 -34.70 3.77
CA THR A 66 -3.22 -35.80 3.00
C THR A 66 -4.46 -35.35 2.23
N GLY A 67 -4.81 -34.07 2.30
CA GLY A 67 -5.95 -33.47 1.61
C GLY A 67 -5.84 -31.94 1.56
N PRO A 68 -6.95 -31.24 1.27
CA PRO A 68 -6.97 -29.78 1.21
C PRO A 68 -6.48 -29.18 2.54
N LEU A 69 -5.47 -28.31 2.45
CA LEU A 69 -4.88 -27.63 3.59
C LEU A 69 -5.75 -26.44 4.00
N GLU A 70 -5.99 -26.30 5.30
CA GLU A 70 -6.45 -25.05 5.90
C GLU A 70 -5.28 -24.44 6.67
N LEU A 71 -4.83 -23.26 6.23
CA LEU A 71 -3.64 -22.60 6.74
C LEU A 71 -4.01 -21.26 7.36
N ASP A 72 -3.75 -21.11 8.65
CA ASP A 72 -3.81 -19.85 9.38
C ASP A 72 -2.38 -19.40 9.74
N VAL A 73 -1.94 -18.27 9.19
CA VAL A 73 -0.62 -17.70 9.48
C VAL A 73 -0.75 -16.27 9.97
N SER A 74 -0.09 -15.97 11.09
CA SER A 74 -0.04 -14.62 11.66
C SER A 74 1.37 -14.18 12.02
N THR A 75 1.70 -12.90 11.81
CA THR A 75 2.91 -12.28 12.37
C THR A 75 2.70 -10.80 12.68
N GLY A 76 3.54 -10.24 13.55
CA GLY A 76 3.50 -8.81 13.87
C GLY A 76 4.06 -7.96 12.73
N SER A 77 5.38 -7.85 12.66
CA SER A 77 6.08 -6.97 11.71
C SER A 77 6.79 -7.69 10.57
N GLY A 78 6.85 -9.02 10.58
CA GLY A 78 7.49 -9.79 9.52
C GLY A 78 6.59 -9.91 8.28
N HIS A 79 7.19 -10.23 7.13
CA HIS A 79 6.45 -10.49 5.90
C HIS A 79 5.93 -11.92 5.86
N ILE A 80 4.91 -12.15 5.03
CA ILE A 80 4.41 -13.50 4.72
C ILE A 80 4.45 -13.65 3.20
N ASP A 81 5.28 -14.56 2.73
CA ASP A 81 5.36 -14.93 1.32
C ASP A 81 4.83 -16.35 1.14
N VAL A 82 3.77 -16.51 0.36
CA VAL A 82 3.12 -17.79 0.08
C VAL A 82 3.19 -18.10 -1.40
N ARG A 83 3.69 -19.28 -1.73
CA ARG A 83 3.72 -19.82 -3.09
C ARG A 83 3.29 -21.28 -3.10
N THR A 84 2.91 -21.76 -4.27
CA THR A 84 2.56 -23.17 -4.44
C THR A 84 3.78 -24.08 -4.61
N GLY A 85 3.59 -25.34 -4.23
CA GLY A 85 4.53 -26.44 -4.45
C GLY A 85 3.81 -27.78 -4.49
N ASP A 86 4.44 -28.81 -3.91
CA ASP A 86 3.90 -30.18 -3.91
C ASP A 86 2.53 -30.28 -3.24
N SER A 87 1.68 -31.19 -3.73
CA SER A 87 0.30 -31.33 -3.26
C SER A 87 0.13 -31.99 -1.89
N SER A 88 1.18 -32.57 -1.33
CA SER A 88 1.13 -33.36 -0.09
C SER A 88 2.07 -32.85 1.01
N THR A 89 2.74 -31.71 0.79
CA THR A 89 3.69 -31.15 1.74
C THR A 89 3.47 -29.67 1.95
N VAL A 90 3.80 -29.21 3.15
CA VAL A 90 3.84 -27.80 3.50
C VAL A 90 5.23 -27.50 4.01
N ARG A 91 5.96 -26.64 3.31
CA ARG A 91 7.31 -26.22 3.72
C ARG A 91 7.25 -24.82 4.30
N ILE A 92 7.71 -24.70 5.52
CA ILE A 92 7.65 -23.49 6.33
C ILE A 92 9.07 -23.10 6.66
N ARG A 93 9.50 -21.93 6.20
CA ARG A 93 10.75 -21.31 6.64
C ARG A 93 10.43 -20.03 7.40
N GLY A 94 10.91 -19.94 8.63
CA GLY A 94 10.79 -18.74 9.45
C GLY A 94 12.15 -18.05 9.57
N THR A 95 12.21 -16.75 9.31
CA THR A 95 13.37 -15.90 9.60
C THR A 95 13.05 -15.02 10.80
N ILE A 96 13.79 -15.20 11.89
CA ILE A 96 13.57 -14.53 13.17
C ILE A 96 14.55 -13.36 13.28
N ARG A 97 14.04 -12.19 13.64
CA ARG A 97 14.83 -11.03 14.05
C ARG A 97 14.36 -10.56 15.41
N ALA A 98 15.28 -10.47 16.37
CA ALA A 98 15.02 -9.93 17.69
C ALA A 98 15.90 -8.71 17.92
N SER A 99 15.31 -7.59 18.33
CA SER A 99 16.07 -6.43 18.79
C SER A 99 16.15 -6.41 20.31
N SER A 100 17.30 -6.04 20.85
CA SER A 100 17.39 -5.71 22.27
C SER A 100 16.47 -4.51 22.53
N GLY A 101 15.67 -4.60 23.60
CA GLY A 101 14.85 -3.48 24.07
C GLY A 101 15.72 -2.26 24.40
N GLY A 102 15.09 -1.13 24.79
CA GLY A 102 15.79 0.15 25.09
C GLY A 102 16.96 0.02 26.08
N TRP A 103 17.61 1.13 26.46
CA TRP A 103 18.92 1.22 27.16
C TRP A 103 19.16 0.31 28.40
N ARG A 104 18.14 -0.41 28.89
CA ARG A 104 18.17 -1.38 29.99
C ARG A 104 18.07 -2.88 29.59
N SER A 105 17.83 -3.22 28.32
CA SER A 105 17.82 -4.62 27.85
C SER A 105 19.21 -5.05 27.39
N SER A 106 19.66 -6.22 27.86
CA SER A 106 20.89 -6.85 27.37
C SER A 106 20.65 -7.51 26.01
N ASP A 107 21.69 -7.52 25.16
CA ASP A 107 21.68 -8.23 23.88
C ASP A 107 21.47 -9.75 24.07
N ASP A 108 21.88 -10.29 25.23
CA ASP A 108 21.63 -11.68 25.65
C ASP A 108 20.14 -12.08 25.64
N ASP A 109 19.22 -11.15 25.89
CA ASP A 109 17.77 -11.42 25.84
C ASP A 109 17.31 -11.73 24.42
N ALA A 110 17.80 -10.96 23.45
CA ALA A 110 17.43 -11.13 22.05
C ALA A 110 17.91 -12.48 21.51
N GLU A 111 19.16 -12.85 21.78
CA GLU A 111 19.70 -14.16 21.36
C GLU A 111 18.97 -15.33 22.00
N ARG A 112 18.63 -15.24 23.30
CA ARG A 112 17.90 -16.28 24.02
C ARG A 112 16.53 -16.52 23.40
N LYS A 113 15.82 -15.45 23.03
CA LYS A 113 14.51 -15.52 22.35
C LYS A 113 14.64 -16.18 20.98
N VAL A 114 15.64 -15.80 20.19
CA VAL A 114 15.94 -16.42 18.88
C VAL A 114 16.17 -17.92 19.05
N ARG A 115 17.11 -18.33 19.91
CA ARG A 115 17.42 -19.76 20.15
C ARG A 115 16.20 -20.56 20.60
N TYR A 116 15.35 -19.97 21.44
CA TYR A 116 14.11 -20.61 21.87
C TYR A 116 13.14 -20.84 20.71
N LEU A 117 12.93 -19.83 19.84
CA LEU A 117 12.03 -19.90 18.70
C LEU A 117 12.54 -20.82 17.59
N GLU A 118 13.86 -20.96 17.42
CA GLU A 118 14.45 -21.94 16.51
C GLU A 118 14.15 -23.39 16.96
N SER A 119 14.21 -23.61 18.28
CA SER A 119 13.94 -24.91 18.90
C SER A 119 12.45 -25.21 18.97
N ASN A 120 11.63 -24.19 19.22
CA ASN A 120 10.18 -24.28 19.41
C ASN A 120 9.47 -23.29 18.47
N PRO A 121 9.51 -23.54 17.15
CA PRO A 121 8.83 -22.67 16.21
C PRO A 121 7.32 -22.70 16.48
N PRO A 122 6.62 -21.55 16.41
CA PRO A 122 5.19 -21.46 16.72
C PRO A 122 4.35 -22.04 15.58
N ILE A 123 4.43 -23.36 15.39
CA ILE A 123 3.75 -24.13 14.35
C ILE A 123 2.97 -25.25 15.03
N GLU A 124 1.66 -25.27 14.82
CA GLU A 124 0.76 -26.31 15.29
C GLU A 124 0.06 -26.96 14.10
N GLN A 125 -0.03 -28.29 14.10
CA GLN A 125 -0.75 -29.06 13.08
C GLN A 125 -1.78 -29.97 13.74
N SER A 126 -3.02 -29.92 13.25
CA SER A 126 -4.09 -30.86 13.59
C SER A 126 -4.72 -31.39 12.31
N GLY A 127 -4.32 -32.59 11.88
CA GLY A 127 -4.70 -33.13 10.57
C GLY A 127 -4.19 -32.24 9.42
N ASN A 128 -5.12 -31.73 8.60
CA ASN A 128 -4.82 -30.80 7.50
C ASN A 128 -4.99 -29.32 7.90
N TYR A 129 -5.24 -29.03 9.17
CA TYR A 129 -5.25 -27.68 9.69
C TYR A 129 -3.86 -27.33 10.24
N VAL A 130 -3.26 -26.25 9.76
CA VAL A 130 -1.95 -25.75 10.17
C VAL A 130 -2.06 -24.31 10.65
N LYS A 131 -1.54 -24.04 11.83
CA LYS A 131 -1.55 -22.72 12.47
C LYS A 131 -0.11 -22.28 12.72
N ILE A 132 0.23 -21.06 12.28
CA ILE A 132 1.61 -20.52 12.33
C ILE A 132 1.62 -19.13 12.98
N GLY A 133 2.53 -18.91 13.92
CA GLY A 133 2.84 -17.59 14.50
C GLY A 133 1.92 -17.12 15.62
N HIS A 134 1.03 -17.99 16.10
CA HIS A 134 0.16 -17.72 17.25
C HIS A 134 0.82 -18.15 18.57
N ALA A 135 1.94 -17.53 18.91
CA ALA A 135 2.60 -17.81 20.19
C ALA A 135 1.78 -17.27 21.37
N GLU A 136 1.46 -18.12 22.35
CA GLU A 136 0.72 -17.73 23.56
C GLU A 136 1.52 -16.77 24.45
N ASP A 137 2.85 -16.89 24.44
CA ASP A 137 3.74 -16.07 25.24
C ASP A 137 3.99 -14.70 24.58
N ARG A 138 3.23 -13.69 25.03
CA ARG A 138 3.36 -12.30 24.59
C ARG A 138 4.71 -11.68 24.93
N GLU A 139 5.38 -12.13 25.99
CA GLU A 139 6.68 -11.58 26.39
C GLU A 139 7.79 -12.07 25.48
N LEU A 140 7.72 -13.33 25.06
CA LEU A 140 8.62 -13.93 24.08
C LEU A 140 8.57 -13.18 22.74
N MET A 141 7.38 -12.79 22.29
CA MET A 141 7.18 -12.11 21.01
C MET A 141 7.49 -10.60 21.06
N ARG A 142 7.77 -10.04 22.25
CA ARG A 142 8.10 -8.62 22.39
C ARG A 142 9.46 -8.32 21.75
N ASN A 143 9.46 -7.35 20.82
CA ASN A 143 10.62 -6.96 20.00
C ASN A 143 11.16 -8.09 19.10
N VAL A 144 10.32 -9.08 18.81
CA VAL A 144 10.62 -10.15 17.87
C VAL A 144 9.76 -9.97 16.62
N SER A 145 10.39 -10.12 15.47
CA SER A 145 9.75 -10.17 14.16
C SER A 145 10.08 -11.52 13.53
N ILE A 146 9.05 -12.23 13.05
CA ILE A 146 9.24 -13.47 12.30
C ILE A 146 8.64 -13.27 10.92
N SER A 147 9.44 -13.44 9.90
CA SER A 147 8.98 -13.49 8.51
C SER A 147 8.86 -14.93 8.05
N TYR A 148 7.85 -15.21 7.23
CA TYR A 148 7.50 -16.57 6.81
C TYR A 148 7.56 -16.71 5.30
N ASP A 149 8.39 -17.64 4.82
CA ASP A 149 8.32 -18.16 3.45
C ASP A 149 7.61 -19.52 3.47
N LEU A 150 6.45 -19.59 2.83
CA LEU A 150 5.56 -20.75 2.83
C LEU A 150 5.43 -21.33 1.43
N VAL A 151 5.65 -22.64 1.31
CA VAL A 151 5.36 -23.42 0.10
C VAL A 151 4.25 -24.42 0.42
N VAL A 152 3.11 -24.29 -0.23
CA VAL A 152 1.88 -25.01 0.13
C VAL A 152 1.26 -25.71 -1.09
N PRO A 153 0.38 -26.71 -0.90
CA PRO A 153 -0.42 -27.25 -2.00
C PRO A 153 -1.29 -26.18 -2.65
N ALA A 154 -1.55 -26.30 -3.95
CA ALA A 154 -2.37 -25.31 -4.66
C ALA A 154 -3.80 -25.17 -4.11
N GLU A 155 -4.42 -26.26 -3.64
CA GLU A 155 -5.79 -26.28 -3.10
C GLU A 155 -5.91 -25.71 -1.67
N THR A 156 -4.90 -24.98 -1.20
CA THR A 156 -4.87 -24.42 0.17
C THR A 156 -5.94 -23.35 0.34
N ARG A 157 -6.69 -23.44 1.45
CA ARG A 157 -7.50 -22.36 2.00
C ARG A 157 -6.63 -21.52 2.94
N LEU A 158 -6.38 -20.27 2.58
CA LEU A 158 -5.43 -19.42 3.30
C LEU A 158 -6.13 -18.33 4.09
N ARG A 159 -5.79 -18.20 5.37
CA ARG A 159 -5.99 -17.02 6.19
C ARG A 159 -4.62 -16.48 6.60
N SER A 160 -4.26 -15.28 6.15
CA SER A 160 -3.00 -14.64 6.48
C SER A 160 -3.21 -13.27 7.11
N HIS A 161 -2.52 -13.01 8.21
CA HIS A 161 -2.59 -11.73 8.90
C HIS A 161 -1.22 -11.19 9.30
N THR A 162 -0.96 -9.92 9.02
CA THR A 162 0.21 -9.20 9.53
C THR A 162 -0.17 -7.90 10.23
N GLY A 163 0.57 -7.49 11.25
CA GLY A 163 0.42 -6.16 11.82
C GLY A 163 0.94 -5.06 10.89
N SER A 164 2.19 -5.18 10.45
CA SER A 164 2.85 -4.15 9.61
C SER A 164 3.67 -4.70 8.45
N GLY A 165 3.88 -6.01 8.38
CA GLY A 165 4.63 -6.63 7.29
C GLY A 165 3.82 -6.72 6.01
N SER A 166 4.51 -6.71 4.86
CA SER A 166 3.86 -6.94 3.56
C SER A 166 3.58 -8.41 3.35
N GLN A 167 2.66 -8.73 2.45
CA GLN A 167 2.35 -10.10 2.07
C GLN A 167 2.42 -10.27 0.56
N SER A 168 3.08 -11.33 0.10
CA SER A 168 3.04 -11.79 -1.28
C SER A 168 2.38 -13.17 -1.34
N ILE A 169 1.28 -13.33 -2.06
CA ILE A 169 0.55 -14.60 -2.15
C ILE A 169 0.37 -14.95 -3.62
N ALA A 170 0.79 -16.14 -4.04
CA ALA A 170 0.74 -16.53 -5.44
C ALA A 170 0.28 -17.97 -5.69
N GLY A 171 -0.60 -18.13 -6.68
CA GLY A 171 -0.89 -19.41 -7.34
C GLY A 171 -1.87 -20.35 -6.61
N LEU A 172 -2.63 -19.85 -5.64
CA LEU A 172 -3.58 -20.66 -4.87
C LEU A 172 -4.88 -20.88 -5.64
N ARG A 173 -5.39 -22.11 -5.63
CA ARG A 173 -6.68 -22.50 -6.23
C ARG A 173 -7.83 -22.45 -5.24
N GLY A 174 -7.56 -22.44 -3.93
CA GLY A 174 -8.55 -22.26 -2.88
C GLY A 174 -8.75 -20.79 -2.49
N PRO A 175 -9.78 -20.50 -1.65
CA PRO A 175 -10.06 -19.15 -1.18
C PRO A 175 -8.95 -18.58 -0.31
N VAL A 176 -8.75 -17.25 -0.44
CA VAL A 176 -7.72 -16.50 0.27
C VAL A 176 -8.33 -15.34 1.04
N LYS A 177 -8.00 -15.24 2.33
CA LYS A 177 -8.25 -14.06 3.16
C LYS A 177 -6.91 -13.51 3.65
N ALA A 178 -6.50 -12.37 3.10
CA ALA A 178 -5.23 -11.72 3.41
C ALA A 178 -5.45 -10.35 4.06
N GLY A 179 -4.71 -10.08 5.14
CA GLY A 179 -4.95 -8.93 5.98
C GLY A 179 -3.73 -8.30 6.57
N THR A 180 -3.57 -6.98 6.46
CA THR A 180 -2.46 -6.27 7.12
C THR A 180 -2.87 -4.95 7.76
N GLY A 181 -2.26 -4.55 8.87
CA GLY A 181 -2.52 -3.22 9.44
C GLY A 181 -1.95 -2.11 8.56
N SER A 182 -0.68 -2.20 8.19
CA SER A 182 0.01 -1.15 7.43
C SER A 182 0.86 -1.65 6.25
N GLY A 183 0.99 -2.96 6.07
CA GLY A 183 1.78 -3.53 4.99
C GLY A 183 1.08 -3.44 3.63
N ASN A 184 1.83 -3.74 2.57
CA ASN A 184 1.27 -3.88 1.23
C ASN A 184 0.82 -5.33 1.00
N LEU A 185 -0.21 -5.51 0.18
CA LEU A 185 -0.66 -6.82 -0.29
C LEU A 185 -0.38 -6.92 -1.79
N ARG A 186 0.42 -7.91 -2.19
CA ARG A 186 0.58 -8.34 -3.58
C ARG A 186 0.03 -9.76 -3.73
N ILE A 187 -1.01 -9.92 -4.52
CA ILE A 187 -1.71 -11.21 -4.62
C ILE A 187 -1.91 -11.55 -6.09
N GLU A 188 -1.44 -12.73 -6.49
CA GLU A 188 -1.41 -13.15 -7.89
C GLU A 188 -1.97 -14.56 -8.07
N ASP A 189 -2.71 -14.77 -9.18
CA ASP A 189 -3.20 -16.08 -9.63
C ASP A 189 -4.02 -16.83 -8.57
N ILE A 190 -5.16 -16.25 -8.18
CA ILE A 190 -6.10 -16.88 -7.26
C ILE A 190 -7.24 -17.54 -8.03
N GLY A 191 -7.41 -18.84 -7.84
CA GLY A 191 -8.41 -19.67 -8.53
C GLY A 191 -9.83 -19.59 -7.97
N ASP A 192 -10.03 -18.95 -6.82
CA ASP A 192 -11.31 -18.86 -6.11
C ASP A 192 -11.52 -17.42 -5.55
N GLU A 193 -12.36 -17.25 -4.53
CA GLU A 193 -12.62 -15.98 -3.85
C GLU A 193 -11.37 -15.41 -3.14
N LEU A 194 -11.20 -14.09 -3.26
CA LEU A 194 -10.15 -13.34 -2.61
C LEU A 194 -10.74 -12.21 -1.75
N GLU A 195 -10.42 -12.21 -0.46
CA GLU A 195 -10.65 -11.10 0.47
C GLU A 195 -9.30 -10.48 0.88
N ALA A 196 -9.03 -9.24 0.47
CA ALA A 196 -7.80 -8.52 0.75
C ALA A 196 -8.09 -7.23 1.53
N HIS A 197 -7.50 -7.08 2.72
CA HIS A 197 -7.68 -5.89 3.54
C HIS A 197 -6.37 -5.29 4.05
N THR A 198 -6.22 -3.97 3.97
CA THR A 198 -5.12 -3.24 4.63
C THR A 198 -5.60 -1.95 5.29
N GLY A 199 -4.97 -1.50 6.38
CA GLY A 199 -5.32 -0.21 6.98
C GLY A 199 -4.80 0.97 6.13
N SER A 200 -3.52 0.95 5.78
CA SER A 200 -2.86 2.07 5.10
C SER A 200 -2.03 1.69 3.88
N GLY A 201 -1.85 0.40 3.61
CA GLY A 201 -1.01 -0.06 2.51
C GLY A 201 -1.72 -0.13 1.17
N ASN A 202 -0.94 -0.47 0.16
CA ASN A 202 -1.41 -0.65 -1.22
C ASN A 202 -1.93 -2.08 -1.40
N ILE A 203 -2.98 -2.25 -2.20
CA ILE A 203 -3.46 -3.56 -2.64
C ILE A 203 -3.21 -3.68 -4.14
N GLU A 204 -2.37 -4.65 -4.53
CA GLU A 204 -2.06 -4.99 -5.92
C GLU A 204 -2.48 -6.45 -6.18
N ILE A 205 -3.41 -6.64 -7.11
CA ILE A 205 -4.01 -7.94 -7.42
C ILE A 205 -3.91 -8.22 -8.91
N ARG A 206 -3.47 -9.42 -9.28
CA ARG A 206 -3.44 -9.90 -10.66
C ARG A 206 -4.10 -11.27 -10.74
N SER A 207 -5.08 -11.44 -11.62
CA SER A 207 -5.75 -12.71 -11.89
C SER A 207 -6.48 -13.28 -10.67
N VAL A 208 -7.79 -13.05 -10.62
CA VAL A 208 -8.71 -13.68 -9.65
C VAL A 208 -9.84 -14.32 -10.42
N LYS A 209 -10.00 -15.63 -10.28
CA LYS A 209 -11.04 -16.38 -11.01
C LYS A 209 -12.40 -16.33 -10.31
N GLY A 210 -12.42 -16.16 -8.99
CA GLY A 210 -13.63 -16.00 -8.19
C GLY A 210 -14.04 -14.53 -7.99
N ARG A 211 -14.81 -14.30 -6.92
CA ARG A 211 -15.19 -12.96 -6.46
C ARG A 211 -14.01 -12.26 -5.80
N LEU A 212 -13.89 -10.95 -6.03
CA LEU A 212 -12.92 -10.10 -5.35
C LEU A 212 -13.59 -9.22 -4.29
N HIS A 213 -13.03 -9.19 -3.08
CA HIS A 213 -13.31 -8.17 -2.08
C HIS A 213 -11.99 -7.50 -1.65
N ALA A 214 -11.82 -6.22 -1.97
CA ALA A 214 -10.63 -5.45 -1.63
C ALA A 214 -10.98 -4.21 -0.80
N GLN A 215 -10.28 -3.99 0.31
CA GLN A 215 -10.50 -2.84 1.18
C GLN A 215 -9.20 -2.24 1.68
N THR A 216 -9.05 -0.93 1.59
CA THR A 216 -7.96 -0.19 2.22
C THR A 216 -8.46 1.09 2.89
N GLY A 217 -7.81 1.55 3.96
CA GLY A 217 -8.18 2.83 4.57
C GLY A 217 -7.68 4.02 3.75
N SER A 218 -6.42 3.98 3.30
CA SER A 218 -5.78 5.13 2.63
C SER A 218 -5.01 4.80 1.35
N GLY A 219 -4.72 3.52 1.09
CA GLY A 219 -3.92 3.14 -0.08
C GLY A 219 -4.74 3.06 -1.38
N PRO A 220 -4.07 2.98 -2.54
CA PRO A 220 -4.70 2.62 -3.80
C PRO A 220 -5.04 1.13 -3.85
N ILE A 221 -6.09 0.80 -4.60
CA ILE A 221 -6.44 -0.56 -5.00
C ILE A 221 -6.21 -0.67 -6.50
N ARG A 222 -5.41 -1.65 -6.91
CA ARG A 222 -5.20 -2.03 -8.32
C ARG A 222 -5.51 -3.51 -8.47
N ALA A 223 -6.46 -3.86 -9.33
CA ALA A 223 -6.76 -5.25 -9.63
C ALA A 223 -6.98 -5.45 -11.14
N THR A 224 -6.36 -6.49 -11.69
CA THR A 224 -6.42 -6.84 -13.12
C THR A 224 -6.81 -8.30 -13.31
N ASP A 225 -7.41 -8.63 -14.47
CA ASP A 225 -7.93 -9.97 -14.79
C ASP A 225 -8.89 -10.52 -13.72
N ILE A 226 -9.88 -9.72 -13.34
CA ILE A 226 -10.95 -10.15 -12.43
C ILE A 226 -12.01 -10.90 -13.25
N ALA A 227 -12.13 -12.20 -13.06
CA ALA A 227 -13.09 -13.01 -13.83
C ALA A 227 -14.51 -12.99 -13.25
N GLY A 228 -14.65 -12.78 -11.94
CA GLY A 228 -15.94 -12.67 -11.25
C GLY A 228 -16.37 -11.24 -10.95
N GLY A 229 -17.38 -11.09 -10.07
CA GLY A 229 -17.77 -9.79 -9.53
C GLY A 229 -16.78 -9.25 -8.50
N PHE A 230 -16.87 -7.95 -8.20
CA PHE A 230 -15.95 -7.29 -7.28
C PHE A 230 -16.63 -6.31 -6.33
N VAL A 231 -16.08 -6.19 -5.12
CA VAL A 231 -16.35 -5.14 -4.15
C VAL A 231 -15.02 -4.49 -3.78
N ALA A 232 -14.88 -3.19 -4.04
CA ALA A 232 -13.68 -2.43 -3.68
C ALA A 232 -14.05 -1.22 -2.82
N SER A 233 -13.27 -0.94 -1.77
CA SER A 233 -13.47 0.27 -0.97
C SER A 233 -12.18 0.91 -0.48
N THR A 234 -12.12 2.24 -0.53
CA THR A 234 -11.01 3.04 0.00
C THR A 234 -11.44 4.37 0.60
N GLY A 235 -10.75 4.85 1.64
CA GLY A 235 -11.04 6.16 2.21
C GLY A 235 -10.51 7.30 1.33
N SER A 236 -9.25 7.18 0.86
CA SER A 236 -8.52 8.28 0.21
C SER A 236 -7.67 7.86 -1.01
N GLY A 237 -7.74 6.60 -1.43
CA GLY A 237 -6.94 6.09 -2.55
C GLY A 237 -7.67 6.05 -3.88
N ASP A 238 -6.89 5.95 -4.96
CA ASP A 238 -7.43 5.61 -6.28
C ASP A 238 -7.83 4.13 -6.33
N VAL A 239 -8.88 3.83 -7.09
CA VAL A 239 -9.33 2.47 -7.39
C VAL A 239 -9.22 2.24 -8.89
N ARG A 240 -8.40 1.26 -9.31
CA ARG A 240 -8.26 0.84 -10.70
C ARG A 240 -8.58 -0.64 -10.84
N LEU A 241 -9.61 -0.98 -11.60
CA LEU A 241 -10.11 -2.34 -11.74
C LEU A 241 -10.27 -2.70 -13.22
N GLU A 242 -9.73 -3.84 -13.63
CA GLU A 242 -9.93 -4.40 -14.97
C GLU A 242 -10.59 -5.77 -14.87
N GLN A 243 -11.84 -5.85 -15.34
CA GLN A 243 -12.63 -7.08 -15.34
C GLN A 243 -12.47 -7.82 -16.68
N SER A 244 -12.24 -9.14 -16.62
CA SER A 244 -12.10 -10.00 -17.79
C SER A 244 -13.33 -10.87 -18.06
N GLY A 245 -14.11 -11.18 -17.00
CA GLY A 245 -15.33 -11.98 -17.06
C GLY A 245 -16.60 -11.20 -16.69
N PRO A 246 -17.76 -11.86 -16.66
CA PRO A 246 -19.01 -11.25 -16.21
C PRO A 246 -19.10 -11.19 -14.69
N GLY A 247 -19.80 -10.18 -14.17
CA GLY A 247 -20.14 -10.09 -12.75
C GLY A 247 -20.34 -8.66 -12.30
N ASP A 248 -21.18 -8.49 -11.27
CA ASP A 248 -21.50 -7.17 -10.75
C ASP A 248 -20.33 -6.53 -10.00
N GLY A 249 -20.25 -5.21 -10.10
CA GLY A 249 -19.25 -4.39 -9.44
C GLY A 249 -19.84 -3.46 -8.37
N LYS A 250 -19.14 -3.30 -7.26
CA LYS A 250 -19.39 -2.24 -6.28
C LYS A 250 -18.10 -1.54 -5.91
N VAL A 251 -18.08 -0.21 -5.96
CA VAL A 251 -16.94 0.61 -5.51
C VAL A 251 -17.42 1.75 -4.62
N ASP A 252 -16.82 1.87 -3.44
CA ASP A 252 -17.02 2.99 -2.53
C ASP A 252 -15.69 3.72 -2.29
N THR A 253 -15.61 5.02 -2.55
CA THR A 253 -14.45 5.84 -2.20
C THR A 253 -14.81 7.15 -1.51
N GLY A 254 -14.09 7.51 -0.45
CA GLY A 254 -14.24 8.82 0.18
C GLY A 254 -13.63 9.92 -0.68
N SER A 255 -12.39 9.71 -1.12
CA SER A 255 -11.65 10.59 -2.01
C SER A 255 -10.72 9.77 -2.90
N GLY A 256 -10.70 10.06 -4.19
CA GLY A 256 -9.83 9.37 -5.15
C GLY A 256 -10.52 9.11 -6.47
N THR A 257 -9.74 8.81 -7.51
CA THR A 257 -10.28 8.50 -8.83
C THR A 257 -10.67 7.02 -8.90
N VAL A 258 -11.84 6.74 -9.47
CA VAL A 258 -12.27 5.39 -9.80
C VAL A 258 -12.11 5.18 -11.30
N GLU A 259 -11.36 4.17 -11.71
CA GLU A 259 -11.19 3.74 -13.09
C GLU A 259 -11.57 2.25 -13.18
N ILE A 260 -12.58 1.93 -13.99
CA ILE A 260 -13.05 0.55 -14.20
C ILE A 260 -13.06 0.27 -15.69
N HIS A 261 -12.43 -0.82 -16.11
CA HIS A 261 -12.41 -1.27 -17.51
C HIS A 261 -12.95 -2.69 -17.67
N GLY A 262 -13.57 -2.95 -18.82
CA GLY A 262 -14.02 -4.29 -19.23
C GLY A 262 -15.24 -4.80 -18.47
N LEU A 263 -15.94 -3.93 -17.73
CA LEU A 263 -17.08 -4.31 -16.90
C LEU A 263 -18.17 -4.98 -17.75
N ARG A 264 -18.68 -6.14 -17.31
CA ARG A 264 -19.86 -6.79 -17.90
C ARG A 264 -20.81 -7.25 -16.78
N GLY A 265 -21.71 -6.36 -16.38
CA GLY A 265 -22.68 -6.61 -15.32
C GLY A 265 -23.33 -5.32 -14.83
N GLY A 266 -23.98 -5.38 -13.67
CA GLY A 266 -24.42 -4.20 -12.93
C GLY A 266 -23.25 -3.51 -12.21
N LEU A 267 -23.39 -2.21 -11.96
CA LEU A 267 -22.35 -1.43 -11.28
C LEU A 267 -22.93 -0.39 -10.35
N ARG A 268 -22.40 -0.33 -9.13
CA ARG A 268 -22.61 0.78 -8.21
C ARG A 268 -21.28 1.43 -7.83
N VAL A 269 -21.15 2.72 -8.11
CA VAL A 269 -19.98 3.51 -7.68
C VAL A 269 -20.46 4.71 -6.87
N GLN A 270 -19.92 4.86 -5.67
CA GLN A 270 -20.12 6.04 -4.84
C GLN A 270 -18.78 6.67 -4.49
N ALA A 271 -18.58 7.92 -4.90
CA ALA A 271 -17.40 8.72 -4.58
C ALA A 271 -17.79 10.00 -3.83
N GLY A 272 -17.09 10.31 -2.73
CA GLY A 272 -17.23 11.62 -2.08
C GLY A 272 -16.63 12.73 -2.94
N SER A 273 -15.37 12.54 -3.36
CA SER A 273 -14.65 13.41 -4.27
C SER A 273 -13.74 12.60 -5.19
N GLY A 274 -13.62 13.02 -6.44
CA GLY A 274 -12.82 12.36 -7.47
C GLY A 274 -13.63 11.99 -8.70
N GLY A 275 -12.93 11.80 -9.82
CA GLY A 275 -13.53 11.41 -11.08
C GLY A 275 -13.89 9.93 -11.10
N ILE A 276 -14.96 9.59 -11.80
CA ILE A 276 -15.35 8.20 -12.08
C ILE A 276 -15.23 8.00 -13.58
N HIS A 277 -14.39 7.05 -13.98
CA HIS A 277 -14.19 6.62 -15.36
C HIS A 277 -14.60 5.15 -15.44
N VAL A 278 -15.60 4.83 -16.25
CA VAL A 278 -16.10 3.47 -16.41
C VAL A 278 -16.17 3.15 -17.88
N GLU A 279 -15.57 2.02 -18.26
CA GLU A 279 -15.65 1.43 -19.59
C GLU A 279 -16.16 -0.01 -19.49
N GLY A 280 -17.24 -0.33 -20.21
CA GLY A 280 -17.82 -1.66 -20.18
C GLY A 280 -19.14 -1.80 -20.94
N ASP A 281 -19.69 -3.01 -20.91
CA ASP A 281 -20.99 -3.35 -21.47
C ASP A 281 -22.04 -3.44 -20.34
N PRO A 282 -22.98 -2.48 -20.28
CA PRO A 282 -24.00 -2.46 -19.24
C PRO A 282 -25.04 -3.56 -19.49
N THR A 283 -24.79 -4.75 -18.95
CA THR A 283 -25.73 -5.87 -18.97
C THR A 283 -26.62 -5.92 -17.72
N GLY A 284 -26.38 -5.00 -16.77
CA GLY A 284 -27.23 -4.69 -15.62
C GLY A 284 -27.19 -3.19 -15.32
N ASP A 285 -28.00 -2.74 -14.35
CA ASP A 285 -28.12 -1.31 -14.02
C ASP A 285 -26.81 -0.72 -13.50
N TRP A 286 -26.51 0.50 -13.94
CA TRP A 286 -25.35 1.27 -13.49
C TRP A 286 -25.82 2.49 -12.68
N SER A 287 -25.28 2.66 -11.48
CA SER A 287 -25.52 3.80 -10.59
C SER A 287 -24.18 4.41 -10.21
N LEU A 288 -23.83 5.55 -10.83
CA LEU A 288 -22.54 6.22 -10.67
C LEU A 288 -22.74 7.60 -10.05
N HIS A 289 -22.30 7.76 -8.81
CA HIS A 289 -22.54 8.96 -8.00
C HIS A 289 -21.21 9.54 -7.51
N THR A 290 -20.96 10.82 -7.77
CA THR A 290 -19.84 11.57 -7.18
C THR A 290 -20.29 12.91 -6.60
N GLY A 291 -19.79 13.29 -5.43
CA GLY A 291 -20.07 14.61 -4.85
C GLY A 291 -19.40 15.73 -5.63
N SER A 292 -18.12 15.53 -5.98
CA SER A 292 -17.31 16.46 -6.77
C SER A 292 -16.37 15.68 -7.67
N GLY A 293 -16.47 15.86 -8.98
CA GLY A 293 -15.71 15.13 -9.97
C GLY A 293 -16.51 14.90 -11.25
N GLY A 294 -15.79 14.64 -12.35
CA GLY A 294 -16.40 14.27 -13.62
C GLY A 294 -16.83 12.81 -13.63
N LEU A 295 -17.90 12.52 -14.37
CA LEU A 295 -18.26 11.15 -14.75
C LEU A 295 -17.92 11.00 -16.24
N ASN A 296 -17.08 10.01 -16.56
CA ASN A 296 -16.85 9.58 -17.94
C ASN A 296 -17.28 8.12 -18.07
N VAL A 297 -18.26 7.89 -18.93
CA VAL A 297 -18.86 6.59 -19.15
C VAL A 297 -18.66 6.23 -20.62
N ARG A 298 -17.90 5.17 -20.89
CA ARG A 298 -17.70 4.63 -22.24
C ARG A 298 -18.43 3.31 -22.38
N VAL A 299 -19.35 3.26 -23.34
CA VAL A 299 -20.14 2.06 -23.66
C VAL A 299 -20.02 1.74 -25.15
N PRO A 300 -20.27 0.49 -25.58
CA PRO A 300 -20.23 0.16 -26.99
C PRO A 300 -21.26 0.97 -27.79
N SER A 301 -20.89 1.42 -29.00
CA SER A 301 -21.75 2.27 -29.86
C SER A 301 -23.14 1.69 -30.19
N GLN A 302 -23.27 0.37 -30.10
CA GLN A 302 -24.48 -0.41 -30.35
C GLN A 302 -25.29 -0.72 -29.09
N ALA A 303 -24.83 -0.27 -27.92
CA ALA A 303 -25.52 -0.50 -26.65
C ALA A 303 -26.89 0.20 -26.64
N ALA A 304 -27.85 -0.43 -25.95
CA ALA A 304 -29.18 0.11 -25.75
C ALA A 304 -29.46 0.21 -24.24
N PHE A 305 -29.84 1.40 -23.80
CA PHE A 305 -30.01 1.69 -22.37
C PHE A 305 -30.91 2.92 -22.17
N ASP A 306 -31.52 3.00 -20.99
CA ASP A 306 -32.21 4.19 -20.52
C ASP A 306 -31.22 5.03 -19.69
N VAL A 307 -31.09 6.32 -20.00
CA VAL A 307 -30.17 7.23 -19.30
C VAL A 307 -30.93 8.22 -18.44
N ASP A 308 -30.47 8.40 -17.19
CA ASP A 308 -30.90 9.44 -16.25
C ASP A 308 -29.64 10.09 -15.66
N ALA A 309 -29.21 11.21 -16.26
CA ALA A 309 -28.02 11.92 -15.90
C ALA A 309 -28.33 13.31 -15.32
N HIS A 310 -27.67 13.66 -14.22
CA HIS A 310 -27.88 14.92 -13.50
C HIS A 310 -26.57 15.52 -12.98
N THR A 311 -26.35 16.80 -13.25
CA THR A 311 -25.26 17.63 -12.69
C THR A 311 -25.82 18.95 -12.16
N SER A 312 -25.45 19.32 -10.93
CA SER A 312 -25.84 20.63 -10.38
C SER A 312 -24.99 21.76 -10.95
N SER A 313 -23.72 21.49 -11.24
CA SER A 313 -22.77 22.45 -11.82
C SER A 313 -21.85 21.74 -12.80
N GLY A 314 -22.11 21.92 -14.10
CA GLY A 314 -21.33 21.31 -15.17
C GLY A 314 -22.12 21.19 -16.46
N ARG A 315 -21.55 20.46 -17.42
CA ARG A 315 -22.22 20.12 -18.70
C ARG A 315 -22.39 18.60 -18.80
N ILE A 316 -23.51 18.21 -19.41
CA ILE A 316 -23.73 16.84 -19.86
C ILE A 316 -23.53 16.81 -21.38
N SER A 317 -22.71 15.89 -21.87
CA SER A 317 -22.50 15.66 -23.30
C SER A 317 -22.48 14.17 -23.61
N THR A 318 -22.94 13.83 -24.81
CA THR A 318 -23.04 12.46 -25.30
C THR A 318 -22.69 12.39 -26.78
N SER A 319 -21.95 11.36 -27.17
CA SER A 319 -21.68 10.98 -28.57
C SER A 319 -22.80 10.13 -29.18
N HIS A 320 -23.68 9.56 -28.34
CA HIS A 320 -24.71 8.62 -28.76
C HIS A 320 -25.96 9.33 -29.29
N ASN A 321 -26.62 8.71 -30.28
CA ASN A 321 -27.93 9.17 -30.74
C ASN A 321 -28.99 8.85 -29.67
N ILE A 322 -29.42 9.87 -28.93
CA ILE A 322 -30.42 9.73 -27.87
C ILE A 322 -31.80 10.10 -28.41
N THR A 323 -32.75 9.17 -28.27
CA THR A 323 -34.17 9.52 -28.35
C THR A 323 -34.56 10.18 -27.04
N LEU A 324 -34.56 11.50 -27.07
CA LEU A 324 -34.92 12.36 -25.97
C LEU A 324 -36.39 12.16 -25.58
N GLN A 325 -36.67 11.93 -24.30
CA GLN A 325 -38.03 11.82 -23.75
C GLN A 325 -38.16 12.73 -22.51
N GLY A 326 -39.08 13.71 -22.55
CA GLY A 326 -39.42 14.56 -21.41
C GLY A 326 -38.95 16.02 -21.50
N THR A 327 -38.85 16.68 -20.35
CA THR A 327 -38.50 18.11 -20.20
C THR A 327 -37.00 18.26 -19.93
N PHE A 328 -36.33 19.16 -20.66
CA PHE A 328 -34.89 19.40 -20.53
C PHE A 328 -34.61 20.63 -19.68
N GLY A 329 -33.80 20.46 -18.63
CA GLY A 329 -33.28 21.53 -17.78
C GLY A 329 -31.79 21.76 -18.00
N ARG A 330 -31.23 22.83 -17.41
CA ARG A 330 -29.76 22.98 -17.35
C ARG A 330 -29.21 21.88 -16.44
N GLY A 331 -28.37 20.99 -16.98
CA GLY A 331 -27.71 19.95 -16.19
C GLY A 331 -28.53 18.69 -15.95
N GLU A 332 -29.58 18.43 -16.74
CA GLU A 332 -30.32 17.17 -16.68
C GLU A 332 -30.48 16.58 -18.09
N LEU A 333 -30.30 15.27 -18.20
CA LEU A 333 -30.48 14.50 -19.43
C LEU A 333 -31.23 13.21 -19.09
N ARG A 334 -32.44 13.08 -19.65
CA ARG A 334 -33.20 11.84 -19.61
C ARG A 334 -33.58 11.42 -21.02
N GLY A 335 -33.46 10.13 -21.30
CA GLY A 335 -33.80 9.61 -22.61
C GLY A 335 -33.43 8.15 -22.79
N LYS A 336 -33.64 7.67 -24.02
CA LYS A 336 -33.34 6.30 -24.41
C LYS A 336 -32.29 6.29 -25.50
N VAL A 337 -31.31 5.39 -25.38
CA VAL A 337 -30.34 5.10 -26.43
C VAL A 337 -30.72 3.76 -27.07
N GLY A 338 -30.75 3.73 -28.40
CA GLY A 338 -31.23 2.56 -29.15
C GLY A 338 -32.68 2.21 -28.79
N GLN A 339 -32.91 0.97 -28.34
CA GLN A 339 -34.23 0.48 -27.91
C GLN A 339 -34.52 0.74 -26.41
N GLY A 340 -33.61 1.39 -25.68
CA GLY A 340 -33.64 1.44 -24.21
C GLY A 340 -33.20 0.12 -23.57
N GLY A 341 -33.48 -0.07 -22.28
CA GLY A 341 -33.14 -1.32 -21.58
C GLY A 341 -32.71 -1.09 -20.15
N VAL A 342 -31.48 -1.51 -19.82
CA VAL A 342 -30.88 -1.28 -18.50
C VAL A 342 -30.78 0.20 -18.19
N ARG A 343 -30.82 0.56 -16.91
CA ARG A 343 -30.76 1.95 -16.47
C ARG A 343 -29.34 2.38 -16.15
N LEU A 344 -28.91 3.50 -16.73
CA LEU A 344 -27.71 4.24 -16.37
C LEU A 344 -28.10 5.51 -15.60
N GLU A 345 -27.96 5.46 -14.28
CA GLU A 345 -28.14 6.60 -13.39
C GLU A 345 -26.79 7.25 -13.08
N LEU A 346 -26.61 8.49 -13.55
CA LEU A 346 -25.35 9.23 -13.47
C LEU A 346 -25.57 10.54 -12.70
N ARG A 347 -24.93 10.70 -11.54
CA ARG A 347 -25.09 11.90 -10.71
C ARG A 347 -23.76 12.51 -10.30
N THR A 348 -23.60 13.80 -10.54
CA THR A 348 -22.48 14.59 -9.99
C THR A 348 -22.98 15.88 -9.33
N GLY A 349 -22.46 16.22 -8.15
CA GLY A 349 -22.76 17.51 -7.53
C GLY A 349 -22.05 18.67 -8.23
N SER A 350 -20.79 18.46 -8.63
CA SER A 350 -20.00 19.42 -9.40
C SER A 350 -19.05 18.68 -10.33
N GLY A 351 -19.25 18.84 -11.63
CA GLY A 351 -18.46 18.17 -12.66
C GLY A 351 -19.26 17.95 -13.94
N ASN A 352 -18.54 17.59 -15.00
CA ASN A 352 -19.15 17.22 -16.27
C ASN A 352 -19.53 15.74 -16.27
N ILE A 353 -20.59 15.42 -17.00
CA ILE A 353 -20.94 14.04 -17.33
C ILE A 353 -20.71 13.87 -18.83
N GLN A 354 -19.82 12.96 -19.18
CA GLN A 354 -19.51 12.59 -20.55
C GLN A 354 -19.92 11.14 -20.77
N ILE A 355 -20.70 10.89 -21.83
CA ILE A 355 -21.11 9.55 -22.26
C ILE A 355 -20.55 9.34 -23.67
N GLU A 356 -19.67 8.36 -23.82
CA GLU A 356 -18.92 8.07 -25.06
C GLU A 356 -19.25 6.73 -25.67
#